data_AF-A0A9E4KED9-F1
#
_entry.id   AF-A0A9E4KED9-F1
#
_cell.length_a   1.000
_cell.length_b   1.000
_cell.length_c   1.000
_cell.angle_alpha   90.00
_cell.angle_beta   90.00
_cell.angle_gamma   90.00
#
_symmetry.space_group_name_H-M   'P 1'
#
loop_
_entity.id
_entity.type
_entity.pdbx_description
1 polymer ?
#
loop_
_entity_poly.entity_id
_entity_poly.type
_entity_poly.pdbx_seq_one_letter_code
_entity_poly.pdbx_strand_id
1 'polypeptide(L)'
;MRQLAEYAVQYDEATAFLSKLALMGTAAAAGPAAPGDQDEPDESMILTSVHQAKGLEWKVVFLLWLTDTRFPSTRSLADPGGEEEERRLFYVALTRAKDELYMCQPMLESEAWKMGAFSRLSRYVEELPGELYERWLLEEEAIETPQDEEAPEPASRLADPDEPDGLRYEYDEDA
;
A
#
# COMPACT_ATOMS: atom_id res chain seq x y z
N MET A 1 -1.99 -14.23 9.63
CA MET A 1 -1.92 -15.43 10.50
C MET A 1 -1.17 -16.59 9.84
N ARG A 2 -1.47 -16.96 8.58
CA ARG A 2 -0.83 -18.10 7.89
C ARG A 2 0.70 -17.98 7.68
N GLN A 3 1.18 -16.85 7.16
CA GLN A 3 2.63 -16.60 6.96
C GLN A 3 3.44 -16.65 8.26
N LEU A 4 2.86 -16.19 9.38
CA LEU A 4 3.53 -16.24 10.68
C LEU A 4 3.69 -17.69 11.16
N ALA A 5 2.69 -18.53 10.94
CA ALA A 5 2.73 -19.95 11.27
C ALA A 5 3.74 -20.70 10.38
N GLU A 6 3.76 -20.42 9.08
CA GLU A 6 4.74 -21.00 8.13
C GLU A 6 6.18 -20.59 8.50
N TYR A 7 6.40 -19.35 8.90
CA TYR A 7 7.72 -18.90 9.35
C TYR A 7 8.14 -19.53 10.69
N ALA A 8 7.20 -19.74 11.60
CA ALA A 8 7.47 -20.36 12.90
C ALA A 8 7.95 -21.83 12.80
N VAL A 9 7.53 -22.56 11.74
CA VAL A 9 7.94 -23.96 11.49
C VAL A 9 9.46 -24.11 11.30
N GLN A 10 10.17 -23.03 10.97
CA GLN A 10 11.63 -23.05 10.81
C GLN A 10 12.40 -23.06 12.14
N TYR A 11 11.70 -22.99 13.28
CA TYR A 11 12.30 -22.88 14.60
C TYR A 11 11.76 -23.95 15.54
N ASP A 12 12.66 -24.70 16.18
CA ASP A 12 12.31 -25.74 17.15
C ASP A 12 11.92 -25.18 18.52
N GLU A 13 12.38 -23.97 18.86
CA GLU A 13 12.10 -23.30 20.14
C GLU A 13 11.38 -21.97 19.96
N ALA A 14 10.29 -21.78 20.73
CA ALA A 14 9.52 -20.54 20.75
C ALA A 14 10.38 -19.31 21.10
N THR A 15 11.36 -19.45 21.99
CA THR A 15 12.25 -18.35 22.37
C THR A 15 13.14 -17.92 21.21
N ALA A 16 13.65 -18.86 20.41
CA ALA A 16 14.47 -18.56 19.23
C ALA A 16 13.63 -17.88 18.14
N PHE A 17 12.41 -18.38 17.90
CA PHE A 17 11.44 -17.74 17.00
C PHE A 17 11.12 -16.30 17.42
N LEU A 18 10.72 -16.09 18.68
CA LEU A 18 10.35 -14.76 19.18
C LEU A 18 11.53 -13.80 19.17
N SER A 19 12.74 -14.29 19.48
CA SER A 19 13.96 -13.48 19.42
C SER A 19 14.29 -13.04 17.99
N LYS A 20 14.11 -13.94 17.00
CA LYS A 20 14.30 -13.61 15.59
C LYS A 20 13.21 -12.68 15.06
N LEU A 21 11.96 -12.93 15.41
CA LEU A 21 10.82 -12.08 15.05
C LEU A 21 10.99 -10.66 15.61
N ALA A 22 11.45 -10.53 16.85
CA ALA A 22 11.75 -9.24 17.46
C ALA A 22 12.91 -8.50 16.76
N LEU A 23 13.84 -9.23 16.14
CA LEU A 23 14.98 -8.67 15.42
C LEU A 23 14.65 -8.31 13.96
N MET A 24 13.73 -9.04 13.33
CA MET A 24 13.22 -8.73 12.00
C MET A 24 12.30 -7.50 12.08
N GLY A 25 12.89 -6.31 11.96
CA GLY A 25 12.13 -5.08 11.76
C GLY A 25 11.26 -5.13 10.50
N THR A 26 10.38 -4.15 10.31
CA THR A 26 9.42 -4.11 9.19
C THR A 26 10.05 -4.18 7.80
N ALA A 27 11.30 -3.71 7.62
CA ALA A 27 12.03 -3.85 6.36
C ALA A 27 12.34 -5.31 5.99
N ALA A 28 12.54 -6.19 6.98
CA ALA A 28 12.80 -7.61 6.76
C ALA A 28 11.51 -8.45 6.72
N ALA A 29 10.35 -7.82 6.92
CA ALA A 29 9.04 -8.47 6.83
C ALA A 29 8.53 -8.59 5.38
N ALA A 30 9.22 -7.99 4.40
CA ALA A 30 9.28 -8.54 3.06
C ALA A 30 10.09 -9.86 3.14
N GLY A 31 9.49 -10.88 3.74
CA GLY A 31 10.07 -12.20 3.82
C GLY A 31 10.37 -12.74 2.42
N PRO A 32 11.22 -13.77 2.30
CA PRO A 32 11.28 -14.52 1.04
C PRO A 32 9.84 -14.93 0.69
N ALA A 33 9.45 -14.77 -0.57
CA ALA A 33 8.21 -15.31 -1.08
C ALA A 33 8.04 -16.75 -0.59
N ALA A 34 6.78 -17.14 -0.38
CA ALA A 34 6.42 -18.49 0.04
C ALA A 34 7.24 -19.54 -0.73
N PRO A 35 7.61 -20.68 -0.12
CA PRO A 35 8.33 -21.73 -0.83
C PRO A 35 7.42 -22.36 -1.88
N GLY A 36 7.33 -21.73 -3.04
CA GLY A 36 6.74 -22.20 -4.28
C GLY A 36 7.74 -21.92 -5.40
N ASP A 37 8.16 -23.00 -6.07
CA ASP A 37 9.10 -23.06 -7.20
C ASP A 37 10.27 -22.07 -7.22
N GLN A 38 11.42 -22.55 -6.72
CA GLN A 38 12.71 -21.85 -6.64
C GLN A 38 13.41 -21.65 -8.01
N ASP A 39 12.69 -21.82 -9.12
CA ASP A 39 13.26 -21.80 -10.48
C ASP A 39 12.85 -20.59 -11.33
N GLU A 40 11.91 -19.76 -10.87
CA GLU A 40 11.61 -18.47 -11.51
C GLU A 40 12.14 -17.31 -10.65
N PRO A 41 12.81 -16.30 -11.26
CA PRO A 41 13.17 -15.10 -10.52
C PRO A 41 11.88 -14.49 -9.96
N ASP A 42 11.87 -14.29 -8.65
CA ASP A 42 10.76 -13.67 -7.92
C ASP A 42 10.59 -12.22 -8.42
N GLU A 43 9.84 -12.04 -9.52
CA GLU A 43 9.52 -10.75 -10.14
C GLU A 43 8.45 -10.03 -9.30
N SER A 44 8.82 -9.64 -8.08
CA SER A 44 7.95 -8.91 -7.17
C SER A 44 8.30 -7.42 -7.09
N MET A 45 7.27 -6.58 -7.00
CA MET A 45 7.42 -5.16 -6.71
C MET A 45 7.55 -4.94 -5.20
N ILE A 46 8.49 -4.09 -4.80
CA ILE A 46 8.72 -3.77 -3.38
C ILE A 46 7.97 -2.47 -3.04
N LEU A 47 6.95 -2.59 -2.20
CA LEU A 47 6.31 -1.44 -1.57
C LEU A 47 6.95 -1.19 -0.21
N THR A 48 7.49 0.02 -0.02
CA THR A 48 8.14 0.40 1.24
C THR A 48 7.89 1.88 1.55
N SER A 49 8.26 2.30 2.76
CA SER A 49 8.30 3.73 3.10
C SER A 49 9.68 4.31 2.79
N VAL A 50 9.75 5.63 2.56
CA VAL A 50 11.02 6.34 2.34
C VAL A 50 12.01 6.10 3.48
N HIS A 51 11.54 6.02 4.72
CA HIS A 51 12.36 5.74 5.90
C HIS A 51 13.04 4.36 5.82
N GLN A 52 12.28 3.33 5.45
CA GLN A 52 12.79 1.96 5.33
C GLN A 52 13.66 1.77 4.09
N ALA A 53 13.51 2.64 3.08
CA ALA A 53 14.33 2.64 1.86
C ALA A 53 15.76 3.19 2.06
N LYS A 54 16.06 3.77 3.21
CA LYS A 54 17.38 4.38 3.48
C LYS A 54 18.50 3.34 3.33
N GLY A 55 19.45 3.61 2.44
CA GLY A 55 20.59 2.72 2.17
C GLY A 55 20.30 1.60 1.15
N LEU A 56 19.07 1.51 0.65
CA LEU A 56 18.68 0.62 -0.44
C LEU A 56 18.59 1.41 -1.76
N GLU A 57 18.69 0.74 -2.90
CA GLU A 57 18.60 1.36 -4.21
C GLU A 57 17.99 0.40 -5.24
N TRP A 58 17.23 0.95 -6.19
CA TRP A 58 16.55 0.19 -7.23
C TRP A 58 16.78 0.84 -8.60
N LYS A 59 16.67 0.05 -9.67
CA LYS A 59 16.75 0.58 -11.05
C LYS A 59 15.67 1.63 -11.30
N VAL A 60 14.45 1.30 -10.92
CA VAL A 60 13.26 2.15 -11.11
C VAL A 60 12.59 2.37 -9.76
N VAL A 61 12.20 3.62 -9.45
CA VAL A 61 11.48 3.98 -8.23
C VAL A 61 10.24 4.83 -8.56
N PHE A 62 9.12 4.48 -7.97
CA PHE A 62 7.90 5.29 -7.96
C PHE A 62 7.73 5.96 -6.60
N LEU A 63 7.87 7.28 -6.56
CA LEU A 63 7.65 8.09 -5.37
C LEU A 63 6.21 8.62 -5.37
N LEU A 64 5.38 8.03 -4.53
CA LEU A 64 3.96 8.30 -4.47
C LEU A 64 3.63 9.47 -3.53
N TRP A 65 2.42 10.04 -3.71
CA TRP A 65 1.82 11.03 -2.80
C TRP A 65 2.64 12.31 -2.64
N LEU A 66 3.24 12.81 -3.72
CA LEU A 66 3.91 14.12 -3.75
C LEU A 66 2.89 15.26 -3.80
N THR A 67 2.12 15.40 -2.73
CA THR A 67 1.16 16.48 -2.51
C THR A 67 1.57 17.34 -1.33
N ASP A 68 1.17 18.60 -1.32
CA ASP A 68 1.49 19.56 -0.24
C ASP A 68 0.96 19.13 1.15
N THR A 69 0.00 18.22 1.21
CA THR A 69 -0.63 17.70 2.42
C THR A 69 0.05 16.45 2.98
N ARG A 70 0.63 15.62 2.09
CA ARG A 70 1.18 14.30 2.41
C ARG A 70 2.70 14.28 2.42
N PHE A 71 3.34 15.06 1.55
CA PHE A 71 4.79 15.08 1.39
C PHE A 71 5.22 16.49 0.95
N PRO A 72 5.52 17.41 1.88
CA PRO A 72 5.79 17.17 3.30
C PRO A 72 4.55 16.77 4.11
N SER A 73 4.76 15.90 5.10
CA SER A 73 3.70 15.54 6.04
C SER A 73 3.28 16.75 6.86
N THR A 74 1.98 17.10 6.81
CA THR A 74 1.40 18.17 7.64
C THR A 74 1.68 17.96 9.13
N ARG A 75 1.77 16.70 9.58
CA ARG A 75 2.11 16.36 10.96
C ARG A 75 3.55 16.73 11.29
N SER A 76 4.50 16.36 10.44
CA SER A 76 5.92 16.69 10.64
C SER A 76 6.15 18.19 10.63
N LEU A 77 5.43 18.94 9.79
CA LEU A 77 5.52 20.41 9.73
C LEU A 77 5.08 21.12 11.03
N ALA A 78 4.32 20.45 11.91
CA ALA A 78 3.95 21.02 13.20
C ALA A 78 5.11 20.98 14.22
N ASP A 79 6.12 20.14 13.98
CA ASP A 79 7.26 19.97 14.88
C ASP A 79 8.42 20.91 14.51
N PRO A 80 9.15 21.45 15.49
CA PRO A 80 10.35 22.25 15.23
C PRO A 80 11.39 21.46 14.43
N GLY A 81 11.83 22.00 13.29
CA GLY A 81 12.80 21.34 12.42
C GLY A 81 12.23 20.26 11.49
N GLY A 82 10.90 20.06 11.51
CA GLY A 82 10.23 19.02 10.74
C GLY A 82 10.30 19.26 9.23
N GLU A 83 10.28 20.52 8.78
CA GLU A 83 10.41 20.83 7.35
C GLU A 83 11.80 20.45 6.80
N GLU A 84 12.87 20.69 7.57
CA GLU A 84 14.21 20.27 7.17
C GLU A 84 14.37 18.74 7.17
N GLU A 85 13.68 18.02 8.06
CA GLU A 85 13.68 16.56 8.07
C GLU A 85 12.90 15.98 6.88
N GLU A 86 11.69 16.48 6.60
CA GLU A 86 10.91 16.08 5.43
C GLU A 86 11.66 16.37 4.12
N ARG A 87 12.40 17.48 4.07
CA ARG A 87 13.28 17.81 2.94
C ARG A 87 14.44 16.82 2.80
N ARG A 88 15.03 16.36 3.90
CA ARG A 88 16.02 15.27 3.88
C ARG A 88 15.41 13.96 3.40
N LEU A 89 14.18 13.65 3.82
CA LEU A 89 13.46 12.47 3.34
C LEU A 89 13.19 12.55 1.84
N PHE A 90 12.79 13.71 1.32
CA PHE A 90 12.63 13.93 -0.12
C PHE A 90 13.93 13.58 -0.86
N TYR A 91 15.05 14.15 -0.43
CA TYR A 91 16.36 13.88 -1.02
C TYR A 91 16.74 12.38 -0.96
N VAL A 92 16.48 11.71 0.16
CA VAL A 92 16.69 10.27 0.29
C VAL A 92 15.85 9.54 -0.74
N ALA A 93 14.56 9.84 -0.88
CA ALA A 93 13.67 9.20 -1.84
C ALA A 93 14.18 9.35 -3.29
N LEU A 94 14.55 10.57 -3.70
CA LEU A 94 15.08 10.83 -5.05
C LEU A 94 16.34 10.00 -5.35
N THR A 95 17.23 9.88 -4.37
CA THR A 95 18.51 9.16 -4.52
C THR A 95 18.40 7.64 -4.38
N ARG A 96 17.19 7.08 -4.22
CA ARG A 96 17.00 5.61 -4.24
C ARG A 96 16.94 5.06 -5.67
N ALA A 97 16.63 5.90 -6.66
CA ALA A 97 16.56 5.53 -8.06
C ALA A 97 17.96 5.53 -8.69
N LYS A 98 18.28 4.49 -9.49
CA LYS A 98 19.51 4.41 -10.28
C LYS A 98 19.33 4.89 -11.71
N ASP A 99 18.26 4.42 -12.35
CA ASP A 99 18.03 4.61 -13.78
C ASP A 99 16.82 5.53 -14.00
N GLU A 100 15.69 5.25 -13.36
CA GLU A 100 14.43 5.99 -13.56
C GLU A 100 13.73 6.32 -12.24
N LEU A 101 13.21 7.55 -12.17
CA LEU A 101 12.43 8.04 -11.03
C LEU A 101 11.10 8.62 -11.54
N TYR A 102 10.00 8.07 -11.04
CA TYR A 102 8.66 8.56 -11.29
C TYR A 102 8.13 9.27 -10.05
N MET A 103 7.82 10.56 -10.18
CA MET A 103 7.25 11.39 -9.12
C MET A 103 5.73 11.50 -9.32
N CYS A 104 4.95 10.87 -8.45
CA CYS A 104 3.52 10.71 -8.63
C CYS A 104 2.71 11.59 -7.68
N GLN A 105 1.79 12.38 -8.24
CA GLN A 105 0.80 13.17 -7.53
C GLN A 105 -0.60 12.73 -7.99
N PRO A 106 -1.49 12.28 -7.09
CA PRO A 106 -2.87 11.97 -7.45
C PRO A 106 -3.65 13.26 -7.71
N MET A 107 -4.41 13.34 -8.81
CA MET A 107 -5.18 14.55 -9.15
C MET A 107 -6.25 14.87 -8.11
N LEU A 108 -6.90 13.85 -7.56
CA LEU A 108 -7.97 13.96 -6.57
C LEU A 108 -7.51 13.32 -5.26
N GLU A 109 -7.65 14.06 -4.15
CA GLU A 109 -7.49 13.50 -2.81
C GLU A 109 -8.88 13.27 -2.22
N SER A 110 -9.26 12.00 -2.07
CA SER A 110 -10.47 11.58 -1.38
C SER A 110 -10.09 11.20 0.05
N GLU A 111 -10.53 12.00 1.03
CA GLU A 111 -10.65 11.53 2.40
C GLU A 111 -12.12 11.13 2.63
N ALA A 112 -12.36 10.12 3.46
CA ALA A 112 -13.72 9.61 3.74
C ALA A 112 -14.73 10.69 4.21
N TRP A 113 -14.26 11.87 4.61
CA TRP A 113 -15.07 13.00 5.08
C TRP A 113 -14.99 14.27 4.20
N LYS A 114 -14.07 14.35 3.23
CA LYS A 114 -13.93 15.50 2.33
C LYS A 114 -14.23 15.06 0.90
N MET A 115 -15.30 15.62 0.34
CA MET A 115 -15.65 15.42 -1.06
C MET A 115 -14.55 16.02 -1.96
N GLY A 116 -13.85 15.14 -2.70
CA GLY A 116 -12.96 15.38 -3.84
C GLY A 116 -12.34 16.78 -3.97
N ALA A 117 -11.31 17.07 -3.18
CA ALA A 117 -10.47 18.25 -3.43
C ALA A 117 -9.37 17.89 -4.44
N PHE A 118 -9.11 18.78 -5.39
CA PHE A 118 -7.90 18.69 -6.21
C PHE A 118 -6.69 18.80 -5.31
N SER A 119 -5.77 17.84 -5.42
CA SER A 119 -4.54 17.91 -4.66
C SER A 119 -3.58 18.91 -5.32
N ARG A 120 -2.81 19.60 -4.49
CA ARG A 120 -1.73 20.48 -4.95
C ARG A 120 -0.43 19.69 -4.96
N LEU A 121 0.36 19.86 -6.03
CA LEU A 121 1.70 19.30 -6.13
C LEU A 121 2.55 19.71 -4.93
N SER A 122 3.37 18.79 -4.43
CA SER A 122 4.32 19.05 -3.36
C SER A 122 5.22 20.25 -3.69
N ARG A 123 5.34 21.18 -2.74
CA ARG A 123 6.32 22.29 -2.80
C ARG A 123 7.73 21.82 -3.15
N TYR A 124 8.15 20.63 -2.73
CA TYR A 124 9.49 20.12 -2.98
C TYR A 124 9.74 19.81 -4.46
N VAL A 125 8.70 19.43 -5.20
CA VAL A 125 8.77 19.25 -6.66
C VAL A 125 8.71 20.61 -7.36
N GLU A 126 7.90 21.55 -6.86
CA GLU A 126 7.80 22.92 -7.40
C GLU A 126 9.14 23.69 -7.30
N GLU A 127 9.96 23.37 -6.29
CA GLU A 127 11.30 23.94 -6.11
C GLU A 127 12.37 23.38 -7.06
N LEU A 128 12.12 22.23 -7.70
CA LEU A 128 13.08 21.66 -8.65
C LEU A 128 13.08 22.45 -9.98
N PRO A 129 14.25 22.66 -10.60
CA PRO A 129 14.31 23.24 -11.94
C PRO A 129 13.49 22.41 -12.93
N GLY A 130 12.62 23.07 -13.69
CA GLY A 130 11.65 22.42 -14.59
C GLY A 130 12.30 21.67 -15.75
N GLU A 131 13.56 21.95 -16.06
CA GLU A 131 14.35 21.24 -17.07
C GLU A 131 14.84 19.85 -16.62
N LEU A 132 14.75 19.53 -15.32
CA LEU A 132 15.23 18.26 -14.78
C LEU A 132 14.20 17.13 -14.83
N TYR A 133 12.93 17.44 -15.14
CA TYR A 133 11.86 16.46 -15.16
C TYR A 133 10.84 16.78 -16.23
N GLU A 134 10.20 15.75 -16.76
CA GLU A 134 9.07 15.87 -17.67
C GLU A 134 7.77 15.72 -16.89
N ARG A 135 6.72 16.46 -17.30
CA ARG A 135 5.39 16.36 -16.69
C ARG A 135 4.46 15.57 -17.58
N TRP A 136 3.93 14.50 -17.04
CA TRP A 136 2.99 13.62 -17.72
C TRP A 136 1.63 13.77 -17.03
N LEU A 137 0.59 14.06 -17.81
CA LEU A 137 -0.79 13.98 -17.34
C LEU A 137 -1.33 12.63 -17.81
N LEU A 138 -1.61 11.74 -16.87
CA LEU A 138 -2.17 10.44 -17.19
C LEU A 138 -3.68 10.59 -17.40
N GLU A 139 -4.14 10.19 -18.58
CA GLU A 139 -5.56 10.05 -18.88
C GLU A 139 -5.98 8.64 -18.45
N GLU A 140 -7.13 8.51 -17.77
CA GLU A 140 -7.71 7.18 -17.52
C GLU A 140 -8.22 6.63 -18.85
N GLU A 141 -7.46 5.73 -19.47
CA GLU A 141 -8.06 4.80 -20.42
C GLU A 141 -8.97 3.85 -19.62
N ALA A 142 -10.25 3.78 -20.00
CA ALA A 142 -11.18 2.85 -19.39
C ALA A 142 -10.62 1.44 -19.58
N ILE A 143 -10.18 0.83 -18.47
CA ILE A 143 -9.83 -0.58 -18.48
C ILE A 143 -11.11 -1.32 -18.82
N GLU A 144 -11.18 -1.90 -20.02
CA GLU A 144 -12.24 -2.83 -20.38
C GLU A 144 -12.12 -4.02 -19.42
N THR A 145 -12.89 -3.99 -18.34
CA THR A 145 -13.03 -5.14 -17.47
C THR A 145 -13.55 -6.27 -18.35
N PRO A 146 -12.87 -7.43 -18.43
CA PRO A 146 -13.41 -8.59 -19.10
C PRO A 146 -14.81 -8.84 -18.53
N GLN A 147 -15.83 -8.77 -19.39
CA GLN A 147 -17.21 -8.97 -18.99
C GLN A 147 -17.33 -10.32 -18.31
N ASP A 148 -17.82 -10.29 -17.07
CA ASP A 148 -18.18 -11.39 -16.20
C ASP A 148 -18.25 -12.74 -16.92
N GLU A 149 -17.25 -13.61 -16.69
CA GLU A 149 -17.52 -15.04 -16.76
C GLU A 149 -18.62 -15.31 -15.74
N GLU A 150 -19.82 -15.55 -16.26
CA GLU A 150 -21.06 -15.84 -15.57
C GLU A 150 -20.78 -16.75 -14.37
N ALA A 151 -20.78 -16.17 -13.16
CA ALA A 151 -20.54 -16.92 -11.94
C ALA A 151 -21.54 -18.09 -11.90
N PRO A 152 -21.10 -19.35 -11.72
CA PRO A 152 -22.02 -20.47 -11.70
C PRO A 152 -23.05 -20.25 -10.59
N GLU A 153 -24.33 -20.42 -10.93
CA GLU A 153 -25.44 -20.20 -10.00
C GLU A 153 -25.17 -20.91 -8.66
N PRO A 154 -25.43 -20.24 -7.52
CA PRO A 154 -25.21 -20.86 -6.23
C PRO A 154 -26.09 -22.12 -6.15
N ALA A 155 -25.44 -23.28 -6.03
CA ALA A 155 -26.10 -24.57 -5.87
C ALA A 155 -27.23 -24.42 -4.85
N SER A 156 -28.45 -24.74 -5.27
CA SER A 156 -29.66 -24.66 -4.47
C SER A 156 -29.36 -25.24 -3.08
N ARG A 157 -29.49 -24.39 -2.04
CA ARG A 157 -29.45 -24.81 -0.65
C ARG A 157 -30.36 -26.03 -0.53
N LEU A 158 -29.79 -27.19 -0.23
CA LEU A 158 -30.57 -28.33 0.25
C LEU A 158 -31.39 -27.81 1.42
N ALA A 159 -32.72 -27.86 1.29
CA ALA A 159 -33.63 -27.49 2.35
C ALA A 159 -33.23 -28.27 3.60
N ASP A 160 -32.94 -27.55 4.68
CA ASP A 160 -32.75 -28.14 6.00
C ASP A 160 -34.10 -28.73 6.43
N PRO A 161 -34.23 -30.06 6.59
CA PRO A 161 -35.52 -30.68 6.87
C PRO A 161 -36.05 -30.40 8.29
N ASP A 162 -35.31 -29.69 9.14
CA ASP A 162 -35.66 -29.42 10.54
C ASP A 162 -35.97 -27.94 10.85
N GLU A 163 -36.27 -27.10 9.85
CA GLU A 163 -36.79 -25.74 10.12
C GLU A 163 -38.28 -25.82 10.52
N PRO A 164 -38.67 -25.47 11.76
CA PRO A 164 -40.07 -25.50 12.16
C PRO A 164 -40.86 -24.41 11.45
N ASP A 165 -41.92 -24.83 10.79
CA ASP A 165 -42.86 -24.02 10.01
C ASP A 165 -43.42 -22.84 10.83
N GLY A 166 -43.18 -21.61 10.35
CA GLY A 166 -44.12 -20.51 10.54
C GLY A 166 -44.04 -19.64 11.80
N LEU A 167 -42.87 -19.08 12.17
CA LEU A 167 -42.84 -17.88 13.01
C LEU A 167 -42.56 -16.62 12.18
N ARG A 168 -43.68 -16.01 11.77
CA ARG A 168 -43.74 -14.65 11.21
C ARG A 168 -43.45 -13.68 12.36
N TYR A 169 -42.26 -13.07 12.37
CA TYR A 169 -41.99 -11.95 13.27
C TYR A 169 -42.69 -10.71 12.72
N GLU A 170 -43.83 -10.35 13.32
CA GLU A 170 -44.43 -9.03 13.13
C GLU A 170 -43.61 -8.02 13.93
N TYR A 171 -43.01 -7.05 13.23
CA TYR A 171 -42.42 -5.87 13.85
C TYR A 171 -43.55 -4.90 14.19
N ASP A 172 -43.78 -4.66 15.48
CA ASP A 172 -44.57 -3.52 15.96
C ASP A 172 -43.74 -2.25 15.76
N GLU A 173 -44.06 -1.46 14.74
CA GLU A 173 -43.61 -0.08 14.62
C GLU A 173 -44.49 0.78 15.53
N ASP A 174 -44.07 0.98 16.79
CA ASP A 174 -44.34 2.19 17.59
C ASP A 174 -43.77 2.05 19.01
N ALA A 175 -42.54 2.54 19.22
CA ALA A 175 -42.02 2.97 20.52
C ALA A 175 -40.86 3.97 20.37
#